data_AF-A0A661CRC5-F1
#
_entry.id   AF-A0A661CRC5-F1
#
_cell.length_a   1.000
_cell.length_b   1.000
_cell.length_c   1.000
_cell.angle_alpha   90.00
_cell.angle_beta   90.00
_cell.angle_gamma   90.00
#
_symmetry.space_group_name_H-M   'P 1'
#
loop_
_entity.id
_entity.type
_entity.pdbx_description
1 polymer ?
#
loop_
_entity_poly.entity_id
_entity_poly.type
_entity_poly.pdbx_seq_one_letter_code
_entity_poly.pdbx_strand_id
1 'polypeptide(L)'
;MSAHSDFLGLKGVARWFMMKHQEETQHAMKVYKYVLDQGAQINFLPVEQLPSTFDNLLSMFEDTLAHEQGVTQQFNELIDVAVAEKDHATHNQLQGLFIRKDKNQ
;
A
#
# COMPACT_ATOMS: atom_id res chain seq x y z
N MET A 1 -1.78 -13.68 3.35
CA MET A 1 -1.10 -13.71 4.66
C MET A 1 -2.05 -13.85 5.87
N SER A 2 -3.06 -12.99 6.06
CA SER A 2 -3.99 -13.10 7.21
C SER A 2 -4.69 -14.46 7.32
N ALA A 3 -5.33 -14.94 6.25
CA ALA A 3 -6.01 -16.25 6.24
C ALA A 3 -5.06 -17.42 6.53
N HIS A 4 -3.84 -17.38 5.98
CA HIS A 4 -2.82 -18.41 6.23
C HIS A 4 -2.40 -18.43 7.72
N SER A 5 -2.18 -17.26 8.32
CA SER A 5 -1.87 -17.14 9.75
C SER A 5 -3.02 -17.68 10.62
N ASP A 6 -4.27 -17.45 10.21
CA ASP A 6 -5.45 -17.94 10.93
C ASP A 6 -5.54 -19.47 10.92
N PHE A 7 -5.25 -20.08 9.76
CA PHE A 7 -5.14 -21.53 9.56
C PHE A 7 -4.05 -22.15 10.45
N LEU A 8 -2.91 -21.48 10.62
CA LEU A 8 -1.84 -21.90 11.51
C LEU A 8 -2.15 -21.68 13.01
N GLY A 9 -3.33 -21.15 13.36
CA GLY A 9 -3.71 -20.84 14.74
C GLY A 9 -3.08 -19.57 15.31
N LEU A 10 -2.35 -18.79 14.51
CA LEU A 10 -1.65 -17.57 14.91
C LEU A 10 -2.60 -16.35 14.88
N LYS A 11 -3.61 -16.35 15.74
CA LYS A 11 -4.72 -15.37 15.69
C LYS A 11 -4.27 -13.90 15.82
N GLY A 12 -3.23 -13.63 16.61
CA GLY A 12 -2.67 -12.28 16.74
C GLY A 12 -2.06 -11.79 15.42
N VAL A 13 -1.31 -12.65 14.73
CA VAL A 13 -0.68 -12.32 13.46
C VAL A 13 -1.71 -12.22 12.34
N ALA A 14 -2.71 -13.11 12.32
CA ALA A 14 -3.83 -13.03 11.39
C ALA A 14 -4.56 -11.66 11.49
N ARG A 15 -4.81 -11.20 12.72
CA ARG A 15 -5.39 -9.88 12.98
C ARG A 15 -4.48 -8.75 12.50
N TRP A 16 -3.18 -8.82 12.77
CA TRP A 16 -2.22 -7.81 12.31
C TRP A 16 -2.23 -7.65 10.79
N PHE A 17 -2.14 -8.76 10.04
CA PHE A 17 -2.23 -8.72 8.58
C PHE A 17 -3.57 -8.21 8.05
N MET A 18 -4.67 -8.47 8.76
CA MET A 18 -5.98 -7.92 8.38
C MET A 18 -6.02 -6.40 8.59
N MET A 19 -5.45 -5.90 9.69
CA MET A 19 -5.36 -4.46 9.94
C MET A 19 -4.49 -3.76 8.89
N LYS A 20 -3.35 -4.36 8.51
CA LYS A 20 -2.51 -3.86 7.40
C LYS A 20 -3.25 -3.83 6.07
N HIS A 21 -4.03 -4.86 5.75
CA HIS A 21 -4.86 -4.86 4.54
C HIS A 21 -5.89 -3.71 4.54
N GLN A 22 -6.53 -3.45 5.69
CA GLN A 22 -7.47 -2.33 5.83
C GLN A 22 -6.78 -0.97 5.65
N GLU A 23 -5.58 -0.81 6.20
CA GLU A 23 -4.76 0.39 6.04
C GLU A 23 -4.40 0.64 4.57
N GLU A 24 -3.86 -0.36 3.87
CA GLU A 24 -3.49 -0.22 2.46
C GLU A 24 -4.71 -0.01 1.55
N THR A 25 -5.86 -0.62 1.89
CA THR A 25 -7.12 -0.32 1.19
C THR A 25 -7.52 1.15 1.37
N GLN A 26 -7.36 1.71 2.57
CA GLN A 26 -7.63 3.14 2.79
C GLN A 26 -6.67 4.03 2.01
N HIS A 27 -5.39 3.65 1.90
CA HIS A 27 -4.41 4.36 1.06
C HIS A 27 -4.82 4.34 -0.42
N ALA A 28 -5.11 3.16 -0.96
CA ALA A 28 -5.57 2.99 -2.33
C ALA A 28 -6.82 3.83 -2.64
N MET A 29 -7.80 3.84 -1.73
CA MET A 29 -9.04 4.61 -1.93
C MET A 29 -8.83 6.13 -1.88
N LYS A 30 -7.84 6.63 -1.12
CA LYS A 30 -7.48 8.05 -1.15
C LYS A 30 -6.86 8.45 -2.48
N VAL A 31 -6.00 7.61 -3.06
CA VAL A 31 -5.43 7.83 -4.40
C VAL A 31 -6.53 7.77 -5.46
N TYR A 32 -7.37 6.75 -5.42
CA TYR A 32 -8.54 6.60 -6.30
C TYR A 32 -9.40 7.87 -6.29
N LYS A 33 -9.78 8.35 -5.10
CA LYS A 33 -10.60 9.56 -4.99
C LYS A 33 -9.88 10.78 -5.55
N TYR A 34 -8.60 10.95 -5.25
CA TYR A 34 -7.83 12.07 -5.77
C TYR A 34 -7.81 12.10 -7.30
N VAL A 35 -7.56 10.96 -7.95
CA VAL A 35 -7.57 10.85 -9.42
C VAL A 35 -8.92 11.25 -10.01
N LEU A 36 -10.03 10.80 -9.41
CA LEU A 36 -11.37 11.24 -9.83
C LEU A 36 -11.60 12.73 -9.63
N ASP A 37 -11.10 13.31 -8.53
CA ASP A 37 -11.25 14.74 -8.25
C ASP A 37 -10.44 15.61 -9.24
N GLN A 38 -9.43 15.05 -9.92
CA GLN A 38 -8.75 15.67 -11.06
C GLN A 38 -9.51 15.52 -12.39
N GLY A 39 -10.69 14.89 -12.40
CA GLY A 39 -11.49 14.65 -13.60
C GLY A 39 -10.96 13.52 -14.50
N ALA A 40 -10.02 12.72 -14.02
CA ALA A 40 -9.46 11.60 -14.77
C ALA A 40 -10.33 10.33 -14.65
N GLN A 41 -10.36 9.53 -15.72
CA GLN A 41 -11.01 8.22 -15.73
C GLN A 41 -10.04 7.15 -15.23
N ILE A 42 -10.52 6.25 -14.36
CA ILE A 42 -9.72 5.17 -13.80
C ILE A 42 -9.93 3.88 -14.60
N ASN A 43 -8.83 3.31 -15.08
CA ASN A 43 -8.79 2.01 -15.71
C ASN A 43 -8.02 1.04 -14.81
N PHE A 44 -8.73 0.09 -14.21
CA PHE A 44 -8.10 -0.93 -13.38
C PHE A 44 -7.36 -1.94 -14.25
N LEU A 45 -6.11 -2.19 -13.92
CA LEU A 45 -5.31 -3.26 -14.51
C LEU A 45 -5.50 -4.55 -13.69
N PRO A 46 -5.31 -5.72 -14.32
CA PRO A 46 -5.24 -6.98 -13.59
C PRO A 46 -4.19 -6.91 -12.49
N VAL A 47 -4.56 -7.41 -11.30
CA VAL A 47 -3.62 -7.58 -10.18
C VAL A 47 -3.06 -8.99 -10.25
N GLU A 48 -1.75 -9.12 -10.11
CA GLU A 48 -1.08 -10.42 -10.08
C GLU A 48 -1.58 -11.27 -8.90
N GLN A 49 -1.67 -12.58 -9.11
CA GLN A 49 -2.10 -13.49 -8.06
C GLN A 49 -1.05 -13.51 -6.94
N LEU A 50 -1.50 -13.22 -5.72
CA LEU A 50 -0.64 -13.28 -4.55
C LEU A 50 -0.39 -14.73 -4.10
N PRO A 51 0.77 -15.03 -3.50
CA PRO A 51 1.04 -16.33 -2.89
C PRO A 51 -0.01 -16.70 -1.84
N SER A 52 -0.43 -17.96 -1.85
CA SER A 52 -1.37 -18.53 -0.86
C SER A 52 -0.70 -19.41 0.19
N THR A 53 0.57 -19.76 -0.03
CA THR A 53 1.43 -20.55 0.85
C THR A 53 2.70 -19.76 1.19
N PHE A 54 3.17 -19.88 2.43
CA PHE A 54 4.35 -19.19 2.94
C PHE A 54 5.20 -20.19 3.71
N ASP A 55 6.53 -20.05 3.63
CA ASP A 55 7.45 -21.01 4.23
C ASP A 55 7.41 -20.97 5.75
N ASN A 56 7.37 -19.77 6.32
CA ASN A 56 7.29 -19.56 7.76
C ASN A 56 6.80 -18.15 8.09
N LEU A 57 6.61 -17.87 9.38
CA LEU A 57 6.12 -16.56 9.83
C LEU A 57 7.08 -15.41 9.51
N LEU A 58 8.40 -15.66 9.62
CA LEU A 58 9.41 -14.63 9.33
C LEU A 58 9.35 -14.21 7.86
N SER A 59 9.25 -15.17 6.93
CA SER A 59 9.17 -14.86 5.50
C SER A 59 7.95 -13.99 5.18
N MET A 60 6.81 -14.20 5.85
CA MET A 60 5.62 -13.36 5.65
C MET A 60 5.85 -11.89 6.04
N PHE A 61 6.60 -11.65 7.12
CA PHE A 61 6.95 -10.30 7.55
C PHE A 61 8.02 -9.67 6.65
N GLU A 62 9.00 -10.45 6.20
CA GLU A 62 10.01 -10.00 5.23
C GLU A 62 9.38 -9.62 3.89
N ASP A 63 8.47 -10.45 3.37
CA ASP A 63 7.68 -10.17 2.16
C ASP A 63 6.87 -8.88 2.31
N THR A 64 6.25 -8.68 3.48
CA THR A 64 5.47 -7.47 3.78
C THR A 64 6.35 -6.24 3.83
N LEU A 65 7.52 -6.34 4.48
CA LEU A 65 8.48 -5.24 4.54
C LEU A 65 9.01 -4.87 3.14
N ALA A 66 9.36 -5.87 2.33
CA ALA A 66 9.82 -5.65 0.96
C ALA A 66 8.73 -4.97 0.11
N HIS A 67 7.47 -5.39 0.25
CA HIS A 67 6.33 -4.74 -0.40
C HIS A 67 6.17 -3.28 0.04
N GLU A 68 6.22 -3.01 1.35
CA GLU A 68 6.10 -1.66 1.91
C GLU A 68 7.24 -0.73 1.43
N GLN A 69 8.47 -1.24 1.36
CA GLN A 69 9.61 -0.51 0.80
C GLN A 69 9.41 -0.21 -0.69
N GLY A 70 8.90 -1.17 -1.47
CA GLY A 70 8.59 -0.98 -2.88
C GLY A 70 7.50 0.07 -3.10
N VAL A 71 6.42 0.05 -2.31
CA VAL A 71 5.37 1.09 -2.34
C VAL A 71 5.96 2.46 -2.02
N THR A 72 6.81 2.56 -1.00
CA THR A 72 7.50 3.80 -0.64
C THR A 72 8.34 4.34 -1.80
N GLN A 73 9.10 3.48 -2.47
CA GLN A 73 9.87 3.87 -3.64
C GLN A 73 8.97 4.40 -4.75
N GLN A 74 7.85 3.72 -5.07
CA GLN A 74 6.89 4.18 -6.09
C GLN A 74 6.30 5.55 -5.76
N PHE A 75 6.00 5.83 -4.49
CA PHE A 75 5.52 7.16 -4.07
C PHE A 75 6.58 8.24 -4.25
N ASN A 76 7.85 7.94 -3.93
CA ASN A 76 8.95 8.89 -4.15
C ASN A 76 9.12 9.20 -5.65
N GLU A 77 9.06 8.18 -6.51
CA GLU A 77 9.12 8.34 -7.96
C GLU A 77 7.95 9.21 -8.49
N LEU A 78 6.73 9.01 -7.97
CA LEU A 78 5.58 9.85 -8.31
C LEU A 78 5.74 11.30 -7.84
N ILE A 79 6.34 11.50 -6.66
CA ILE A 79 6.67 12.83 -6.14
C ILE A 79 7.68 13.54 -7.06
N ASP A 80 8.72 12.83 -7.49
CA ASP A 80 9.73 13.38 -8.41
C ASP A 80 9.11 13.80 -9.74
N VAL A 81 8.20 12.99 -10.29
CA VAL A 81 7.44 13.32 -11.50
C VAL A 81 6.58 14.58 -11.28
N ALA A 82 5.82 14.65 -10.18
CA ALA A 82 4.98 15.81 -9.88
C ALA A 82 5.81 17.10 -9.74
N VAL A 83 7.01 17.02 -9.13
CA VAL A 83 7.93 18.16 -9.04
C VAL A 83 8.45 18.57 -10.42
N ALA A 84 8.85 17.61 -11.27
CA ALA A 84 9.34 17.88 -12.61
C ALA A 84 8.28 18.54 -13.51
N GLU A 85 7.02 18.12 -13.37
CA GLU A 85 5.87 18.66 -14.11
C GLU A 85 5.31 19.95 -13.50
N LYS A 86 5.83 20.39 -12.34
CA LYS A 86 5.31 21.52 -11.55
C LYS A 86 3.86 21.30 -11.09
N ASP A 87 3.44 20.05 -10.93
CA ASP A 87 2.15 19.69 -10.35
C ASP A 87 2.22 19.76 -8.81
N HIS A 88 2.04 20.98 -8.31
CA HIS A 88 2.03 21.25 -6.88
C HIS A 88 0.84 20.61 -6.16
N ALA A 89 -0.27 20.33 -6.85
CA ALA A 89 -1.44 19.72 -6.23
C ALA A 89 -1.17 18.24 -5.96
N THR A 90 -0.65 17.50 -6.94
CA THR A 90 -0.30 16.08 -6.79
C THR A 90 0.85 15.92 -5.80
N HIS A 91 1.88 16.78 -5.86
CA HIS A 91 2.96 16.78 -4.88
C HIS A 91 2.45 16.88 -3.44
N ASN A 92 1.59 17.86 -3.16
CA ASN A 92 1.04 18.06 -1.81
C ASN A 92 0.15 16.89 -1.37
N GLN A 93 -0.64 16.33 -2.28
CA GLN A 93 -1.48 15.17 -1.99
C GLN A 93 -0.64 13.94 -1.63
N LEU A 94 0.38 13.61 -2.43
CA LEU A 94 1.25 12.46 -2.21
C LEU A 94 2.06 12.59 -0.92
N GLN A 95 2.64 13.77 -0.66
CA GLN A 95 3.35 14.06 0.59
C GLN A 95 2.45 13.87 1.81
N GLY A 96 1.17 14.28 1.72
CA GLY A 96 0.18 14.11 2.78
C GLY A 96 -0.22 12.66 3.03
N LEU A 97 -0.20 11.81 2.00
CA LEU A 97 -0.41 10.36 2.14
C LEU A 97 0.81 9.69 2.79
N PHE A 98 2.01 10.06 2.36
CA PHE A 98 3.26 9.47 2.83
C PHE A 98 3.56 9.79 4.30
N ILE A 99 3.50 11.07 4.71
CA ILE A 99 3.75 11.48 6.11
C ILE A 99 2.78 10.80 7.09
N ARG A 100 1.56 10.46 6.65
CA ARG A 100 0.58 9.76 7.49
C ARG A 100 0.84 8.26 7.59
N LYS A 101 1.54 7.67 6.62
CA LYS A 101 1.94 6.26 6.64
C LYS A 101 3.09 6.04 7.63
N ASP A 102 4.12 6.89 7.59
CA ASP A 102 5.28 6.81 8.50
C ASP A 102 4.96 7.08 9.98
N LYS A 103 3.85 7.76 10.27
CA LYS A 103 3.43 8.02 11.66
C LYS A 103 2.66 6.87 12.32
N ASN A 104 2.24 5.88 11.55
CA ASN A 104 1.40 4.77 12.02
C ASN A 104 2.10 3.39 11.95
N GLN A 105 3.38 3.34 11.52
CA GLN A 105 4.27 2.20 11.71
C GLN A 105 5.06 2.34 13.01
#